data_AF-A0AAT9GRY6-F1
#
_entry.id   AF-A0AAT9GRY6-F1
#
_cell.length_a   1.000
_cell.length_b   1.000
_cell.length_c   1.000
_cell.angle_alpha   90.00
_cell.angle_beta   90.00
_cell.angle_gamma   90.00
#
_symmetry.space_group_name_H-M   'P 1'
#
loop_
_entity.id
_entity.type
_entity.pdbx_description
1 polymer ?
#
loop_
_entity_poly.entity_id
_entity_poly.type
_entity_poly.pdbx_seq_one_letter_code
_entity_poly.pdbx_strand_id
1 'polypeptide(L)'
;MSCDRISEALIYLWIGESKEAENISKECLQSLRDSISKIREKIKEIKANVEEEYILPFYLREKGIETEDLIKLALYELSRRINMFPGNSSSKNFDGVKYNVFYSGQKTIIRGYCKDCKGYKFEDIDRGFLIKLDGLIYGEILGSIKEDSEIKKLISELIK
;
A
#
# COMPACT_ATOMS: atom_id res chain seq x y z
N MET A 1 -4.95 4.29 16.08
CA MET A 1 -5.09 5.50 15.25
C MET A 1 -5.78 5.11 13.94
N SER A 2 -6.65 5.95 13.38
CA SER A 2 -7.32 5.73 12.08
C SER A 2 -6.37 5.53 10.90
N CYS A 3 -5.10 5.95 11.03
CA CYS A 3 -4.07 5.77 10.02
C CYS A 3 -3.23 4.49 10.19
N ASP A 4 -3.49 3.67 11.21
CA ASP A 4 -2.71 2.43 11.48
C ASP A 4 -2.78 1.44 10.32
N ARG A 5 -3.82 1.53 9.50
CA ARG A 5 -4.09 0.66 8.36
C ARG A 5 -3.53 1.18 7.03
N ILE A 6 -2.77 2.27 7.03
CA ILE A 6 -2.28 2.84 5.77
C ILE A 6 -1.35 1.90 5.02
N SER A 7 -0.60 1.07 5.75
CA SER A 7 0.24 0.01 5.18
C SER A 7 -0.61 -1.05 4.46
N GLU A 8 -1.75 -1.43 5.06
CA GLU A 8 -2.73 -2.32 4.45
C GLU A 8 -3.32 -1.72 3.16
N ALA A 9 -3.59 -0.42 3.14
CA ALA A 9 -4.06 0.27 1.94
C ALA A 9 -3.05 0.22 0.78
N LEU A 10 -1.75 0.30 1.07
CA LEU A 10 -0.71 0.13 0.05
C LEU A 10 -0.67 -1.29 -0.52
N ILE A 11 -0.84 -2.30 0.34
CA ILE A 11 -0.94 -3.69 -0.09
C ILE A 11 -2.18 -3.89 -0.97
N TYR A 12 -3.31 -3.31 -0.57
CA TYR A 12 -4.54 -3.33 -1.36
C TYR A 12 -4.38 -2.69 -2.73
N LEU A 13 -3.73 -1.52 -2.84
CA LEU A 13 -3.40 -0.96 -4.15
C LEU A 13 -2.52 -1.90 -4.98
N TRP A 14 -1.52 -2.54 -4.36
CA TRP A 14 -0.60 -3.42 -5.07
C TRP A 14 -1.27 -4.66 -5.67
N ILE A 15 -2.22 -5.26 -4.94
CA ILE A 15 -3.07 -6.37 -5.44
C ILE A 15 -4.27 -5.88 -6.26
N GLY A 16 -4.43 -4.57 -6.45
CA GLY A 16 -5.54 -3.99 -7.20
C GLY A 16 -6.89 -4.04 -6.50
N GLU A 17 -6.94 -4.05 -5.16
CA GLU A 17 -8.14 -3.81 -4.36
C GLU A 17 -8.32 -2.31 -4.08
N SER A 18 -8.76 -1.59 -5.11
CA SER A 18 -8.79 -0.12 -5.13
C SER A 18 -9.76 0.48 -4.11
N LYS A 19 -10.94 -0.13 -3.93
CA LYS A 19 -12.04 0.42 -3.12
C LYS A 19 -11.71 0.40 -1.63
N GLU A 20 -11.17 -0.71 -1.12
CA GLU A 20 -10.76 -0.82 0.27
C GLU A 20 -9.58 0.09 0.59
N ALA A 21 -8.60 0.22 -0.32
CA ALA A 21 -7.51 1.17 -0.17
C ALA A 21 -8.03 2.61 -0.08
N GLU A 22 -8.97 2.98 -0.96
CA GLU A 22 -9.62 4.28 -0.96
C GLU A 22 -10.34 4.55 0.37
N ASN A 23 -11.14 3.60 0.87
CA ASN A 23 -11.86 3.74 2.13
C ASN A 23 -10.90 3.99 3.32
N ILE A 24 -9.85 3.17 3.45
CA ILE A 24 -8.85 3.34 4.51
C ILE A 24 -8.18 4.72 4.40
N SER A 25 -7.84 5.14 3.18
CA SER A 25 -7.18 6.42 2.98
C SER A 25 -8.09 7.62 3.29
N LYS A 26 -9.40 7.53 3.00
CA LYS A 26 -10.39 8.56 3.38
C LYS A 26 -10.52 8.68 4.90
N GLU A 27 -10.59 7.55 5.61
CA GLU A 27 -10.63 7.53 7.07
C GLU A 27 -9.39 8.21 7.67
N CYS A 28 -8.20 7.89 7.15
CA CYS A 28 -6.97 8.54 7.60
C CYS A 28 -6.96 10.05 7.29
N LEU A 29 -7.32 10.47 6.07
CA LEU A 29 -7.42 11.89 5.71
C LEU A 29 -8.36 12.67 6.63
N GLN A 30 -9.55 12.12 6.88
CA GLN A 30 -10.56 12.77 7.71
C GLN A 30 -10.06 12.95 9.15
N SER A 31 -9.35 11.95 9.68
CA SER A 31 -8.81 12.02 11.05
C SER A 31 -7.65 12.99 11.22
N LEU A 32 -6.90 13.28 10.15
CA LEU A 32 -5.74 14.16 10.19
C LEU A 32 -6.07 15.61 9.82
N ARG A 33 -7.25 15.87 9.23
CA ARG A 33 -7.61 17.15 8.61
C ARG A 33 -7.30 18.38 9.48
N ASP A 34 -7.76 18.37 10.73
CA ASP A 34 -7.59 19.53 11.63
C ASP A 34 -6.14 19.70 12.08
N SER A 35 -5.46 18.59 12.37
CA SER A 35 -4.04 18.61 12.75
C SER A 35 -3.17 19.14 11.61
N ILE A 36 -3.43 18.69 10.39
CA ILE A 36 -2.67 19.10 9.20
C ILE A 36 -2.84 20.58 8.87
N SER A 37 -4.04 21.15 9.06
CA SER A 37 -4.24 22.59 8.86
C SER A 37 -3.31 23.39 9.76
N LYS A 38 -3.28 23.07 11.06
CA LYS A 38 -2.44 23.75 12.06
C LYS A 38 -0.95 23.57 11.77
N ILE A 39 -0.52 22.35 11.45
CA ILE A 39 0.88 22.06 11.13
C ILE A 39 1.31 22.85 9.90
N ARG A 40 0.49 22.89 8.83
CA ARG A 40 0.84 23.63 7.60
C ARG A 40 0.90 25.14 7.82
N GLU A 41 -0.01 25.71 8.60
CA GLU A 41 0.03 27.12 8.98
C GLU A 41 1.33 27.45 9.73
N LYS A 42 1.68 26.65 10.74
CA LYS A 42 2.92 26.81 11.51
C LYS A 42 4.16 26.71 10.62
N ILE A 43 4.22 25.72 9.72
CA ILE A 43 5.33 25.59 8.75
C ILE A 43 5.40 26.82 7.83
N LYS A 44 4.26 27.34 7.37
CA LYS A 44 4.22 28.53 6.51
C LYS A 44 4.74 29.78 7.23
N GLU A 45 4.36 29.98 8.49
CA GLU A 45 4.87 31.07 9.33
C GLU A 45 6.38 30.96 9.56
N ILE A 46 6.88 29.75 9.84
CA ILE A 46 8.32 29.53 10.01
C ILE A 46 9.04 29.84 8.70
N LYS A 47 8.57 29.29 7.57
CA LYS A 47 9.18 29.49 6.25
C LYS A 47 9.23 30.96 5.83
N ALA A 48 8.24 31.77 6.22
CA ALA A 48 8.22 33.20 5.92
C ALA A 48 9.34 34.00 6.62
N ASN A 49 9.93 33.44 7.69
CA ASN A 49 10.97 34.08 8.48
C ASN A 49 12.37 33.47 8.24
N VAL A 50 12.52 32.58 7.25
CA VAL A 50 13.79 31.92 6.93
C VAL A 50 14.27 32.40 5.57
N GLU A 51 15.42 33.07 5.54
CA GLU A 51 16.03 33.62 4.31
C GLU A 51 16.67 32.51 3.45
N GLU A 52 17.28 31.51 4.10
CA GLU A 52 18.06 30.46 3.42
C GLU A 52 17.44 29.08 3.62
N GLU A 53 17.08 28.42 2.51
CA GLU A 53 16.31 27.17 2.54
C GLU A 53 17.00 26.03 3.30
N TYR A 54 18.34 25.96 3.27
CA TYR A 54 19.07 24.89 3.96
C TYR A 54 19.01 25.00 5.49
N ILE A 55 18.65 26.16 6.06
CA ILE A 55 18.49 26.36 7.51
C ILE A 55 17.07 26.01 7.97
N LEU A 56 16.11 25.86 7.04
CA LEU A 56 14.71 25.56 7.36
C LEU A 56 14.53 24.36 8.33
N PRO A 57 15.24 23.22 8.18
CA PRO A 57 15.10 22.09 9.12
C PRO A 57 15.46 22.44 10.57
N PHE A 58 16.42 23.35 10.77
CA PHE A 58 16.79 23.84 12.10
C PHE A 58 15.66 24.67 12.71
N TYR A 59 15.16 25.66 11.96
CA TYR A 59 14.06 26.53 12.43
C TYR A 59 12.75 25.78 12.67
N LEU A 60 12.44 24.75 11.87
CA LEU A 60 11.29 23.89 12.11
C LEU A 60 11.36 23.25 13.50
N ARG A 61 12.52 22.69 13.87
CA ARG A 61 12.74 22.07 15.18
C ARG A 61 12.70 23.09 16.32
N GLU A 62 13.41 24.21 16.18
CA GLU A 62 13.43 25.31 17.17
C GLU A 62 12.03 25.84 17.49
N LYS A 63 11.16 25.94 16.47
CA LYS A 63 9.78 26.43 16.64
C LYS A 63 8.80 25.33 17.06
N GLY A 64 9.30 24.15 17.43
CA GLY A 64 8.51 23.05 17.97
C GLY A 64 7.66 22.33 16.93
N ILE A 65 8.15 22.16 15.70
CA ILE A 65 7.64 21.12 14.80
C ILE A 65 8.31 19.82 15.21
N GLU A 66 7.51 18.88 15.70
CA GLU A 66 8.00 17.62 16.24
C GLU A 66 8.00 16.51 15.17
N THR A 67 8.70 15.42 15.47
CA THR A 67 8.72 14.22 14.61
C THR A 67 7.29 13.70 14.34
N GLU A 68 6.41 13.76 15.32
CA GLU A 68 5.01 13.34 15.17
C GLU A 68 4.25 14.19 14.13
N ASP A 69 4.51 15.50 14.06
CA ASP A 69 3.90 16.39 13.07
C ASP A 69 4.35 16.03 11.66
N LEU A 70 5.63 15.71 11.48
CA LEU A 70 6.19 15.25 10.21
C LEU A 70 5.59 13.90 9.79
N ILE A 71 5.40 12.99 10.74
CA ILE A 71 4.74 11.70 10.50
C ILE A 71 3.29 11.93 10.07
N LYS A 72 2.54 12.77 10.77
CA LYS A 72 1.16 13.12 10.39
C LYS A 72 1.10 13.71 8.97
N LEU A 73 1.99 14.63 8.64
CA LEU A 73 2.10 15.19 7.29
C LEU A 73 2.37 14.11 6.24
N ALA A 74 3.33 13.22 6.50
CA ALA A 74 3.67 12.14 5.58
C ALA A 74 2.48 11.18 5.38
N LEU A 75 1.79 10.79 6.45
CA LEU A 75 0.60 9.94 6.40
C LEU A 75 -0.55 10.61 5.65
N TYR A 76 -0.76 11.91 5.85
CA TYR A 76 -1.76 12.68 5.12
C TYR A 76 -1.46 12.72 3.62
N GLU A 77 -0.22 13.02 3.24
CA GLU A 77 0.18 13.07 1.83
C GLU A 77 0.11 11.70 1.16
N LEU A 78 0.50 10.64 1.87
CA LEU A 78 0.37 9.27 1.40
C LEU A 78 -1.11 8.92 1.16
N SER A 79 -1.98 9.18 2.13
CA SER A 79 -3.42 8.93 2.02
C SER A 79 -4.08 9.75 0.91
N ARG A 80 -3.60 10.98 0.69
CA ARG A 80 -4.05 11.84 -0.42
C ARG A 80 -3.70 11.21 -1.76
N ARG A 81 -2.48 10.69 -1.92
CA ARG A 81 -2.05 10.02 -3.15
C ARG A 81 -2.85 8.76 -3.44
N ILE A 82 -3.14 7.96 -2.42
CA ILE A 82 -4.00 6.76 -2.56
C ILE A 82 -5.39 7.15 -3.07
N ASN A 83 -6.01 8.19 -2.49
CA ASN A 83 -7.31 8.70 -2.93
C ASN A 83 -7.32 9.29 -4.34
N MET A 84 -6.21 9.88 -4.81
CA MET A 84 -6.12 10.46 -6.15
C MET A 84 -5.98 9.38 -7.23
N PHE A 85 -5.38 8.24 -6.89
CA PHE A 85 -5.07 7.17 -7.83
C PHE A 85 -5.53 5.82 -7.30
N PRO A 86 -6.82 5.63 -6.97
CA PRO A 86 -7.29 4.37 -6.41
C PRO A 86 -7.15 3.22 -7.43
N GLY A 87 -7.24 3.52 -8.73
CA GLY A 87 -7.41 2.51 -9.78
C GLY A 87 -8.86 2.02 -9.86
N ASN A 88 -9.15 1.17 -10.85
CA ASN A 88 -10.50 0.61 -11.07
C ASN A 88 -10.52 -0.93 -10.98
N SER A 89 -9.46 -1.53 -10.42
CA SER A 89 -9.37 -2.97 -10.28
C SER A 89 -10.12 -3.45 -9.03
N SER A 90 -10.58 -4.69 -9.10
CA SER A 90 -11.08 -5.43 -7.94
C SER A 90 -10.29 -6.72 -7.79
N SER A 91 -10.04 -7.12 -6.55
CA SER A 91 -9.43 -8.41 -6.26
C SER A 91 -10.47 -9.52 -6.16
N LYS A 92 -10.06 -10.75 -6.42
CA LYS A 92 -10.81 -11.97 -6.13
C LYS A 92 -10.45 -12.46 -4.72
N ASN A 93 -11.34 -13.23 -4.10
CA ASN A 93 -11.10 -13.85 -2.80
C ASN A 93 -11.15 -15.38 -2.92
N PHE A 94 -10.19 -16.07 -2.29
CA PHE A 94 -10.17 -17.53 -2.17
C PHE A 94 -9.37 -17.94 -0.92
N ASP A 95 -9.96 -18.77 -0.05
CA ASP A 95 -9.33 -19.29 1.18
C ASP A 95 -8.58 -18.24 2.02
N GLY A 96 -9.19 -17.07 2.21
CA GLY A 96 -8.61 -15.97 2.99
C GLY A 96 -7.55 -15.14 2.26
N VAL A 97 -7.28 -15.45 0.99
CA VAL A 97 -6.37 -14.71 0.12
C VAL A 97 -7.17 -13.77 -0.79
N LYS A 98 -6.86 -12.48 -0.71
CA LYS A 98 -7.23 -11.49 -1.74
C LYS A 98 -6.19 -11.53 -2.85
N TYR A 99 -6.58 -11.73 -4.10
CA TYR A 99 -5.63 -11.83 -5.21
C TYR A 99 -6.15 -11.23 -6.50
N ASN A 100 -5.22 -10.88 -7.38
CA ASN A 100 -5.48 -10.42 -8.72
C ASN A 100 -4.49 -11.06 -9.68
N VAL A 101 -4.97 -11.32 -10.89
CA VAL A 101 -4.20 -11.95 -11.95
C VAL A 101 -4.30 -11.08 -13.18
N PHE A 102 -3.16 -10.70 -13.73
CA PHE A 102 -3.10 -9.92 -14.95
C PHE A 102 -2.07 -10.48 -15.92
N TYR A 103 -2.36 -10.31 -17.21
CA TYR A 103 -1.50 -10.78 -18.28
C TYR A 103 -0.61 -9.65 -18.78
N SER A 104 0.71 -9.83 -18.66
CA SER A 104 1.74 -8.90 -19.11
C SER A 104 2.39 -9.39 -20.41
N GLY A 105 1.57 -9.57 -21.45
CA GLY A 105 2.01 -9.84 -22.82
C GLY A 105 2.54 -11.26 -23.09
N GLN A 106 3.49 -11.76 -22.30
CA GLN A 106 4.02 -13.13 -22.37
C GLN A 106 3.95 -13.86 -21.03
N LYS A 107 3.56 -13.17 -19.95
CA LYS A 107 3.49 -13.75 -18.61
C LYS A 107 2.14 -13.48 -17.98
N THR A 108 1.62 -14.44 -17.24
CA THR A 108 0.60 -14.24 -16.24
C THR A 108 1.28 -13.89 -14.91
N ILE A 109 0.87 -12.77 -14.31
CA ILE A 109 1.33 -12.33 -13.00
C ILE A 109 0.20 -12.53 -12.01
N ILE A 110 0.51 -13.19 -10.90
CA ILE A 110 -0.39 -13.37 -9.75
C ILE A 110 0.12 -12.47 -8.63
N ARG A 111 -0.75 -11.64 -8.07
CA ARG A 111 -0.48 -10.88 -6.84
C ARG A 111 -1.55 -11.22 -5.83
N GLY A 112 -1.17 -11.44 -4.60
CA GLY A 112 -2.12 -11.72 -3.54
C GLY A 112 -1.66 -11.27 -2.17
N TYR A 113 -2.60 -11.27 -1.24
CA TYR A 113 -2.39 -10.94 0.15
C TYR A 113 -3.26 -11.82 1.03
N CYS A 114 -2.64 -12.42 2.04
CA CYS A 114 -3.29 -13.14 3.12
C CYS A 114 -2.76 -12.64 4.46
N LYS A 115 -3.64 -12.07 5.28
CA LYS A 115 -3.28 -11.41 6.53
C LYS A 115 -2.62 -12.35 7.55
N ASP A 116 -3.08 -13.59 7.60
CA ASP A 116 -2.67 -14.57 8.59
C ASP A 116 -1.56 -15.52 8.08
N CYS A 117 -1.17 -15.39 6.82
CA CYS A 117 -0.17 -16.25 6.19
C CYS A 117 1.26 -15.74 6.46
N LYS A 118 1.85 -16.13 7.58
CA LYS A 118 3.22 -15.73 7.98
C LYS A 118 4.31 -16.53 7.25
N GLY A 119 5.53 -16.01 7.28
CA GLY A 119 6.75 -16.71 6.86
C GLY A 119 6.98 -16.71 5.35
N TYR A 120 8.02 -17.44 4.95
CA TYR A 120 8.47 -17.56 3.57
C TYR A 120 8.12 -18.93 2.99
N LYS A 121 7.64 -18.94 1.75
CA LYS A 121 7.47 -20.16 0.95
C LYS A 121 7.76 -19.84 -0.51
N PHE A 122 8.43 -20.76 -1.20
CA PHE A 122 8.73 -20.64 -2.62
C PHE A 122 8.48 -21.98 -3.29
N GLU A 123 7.86 -21.95 -4.46
CA GLU A 123 7.53 -23.12 -5.26
C GLU A 123 7.85 -22.84 -6.73
N ASP A 124 8.69 -23.69 -7.31
CA ASP A 124 8.87 -23.75 -8.76
C ASP A 124 7.68 -24.46 -9.39
N ILE A 125 7.17 -23.90 -10.47
CA ILE A 125 6.07 -24.47 -11.27
C ILE A 125 6.48 -24.52 -12.73
N ASP A 126 5.79 -25.33 -13.54
CA ASP A 126 6.15 -25.44 -14.95
C ASP A 126 6.11 -24.05 -15.61
N ARG A 127 7.27 -23.61 -16.11
CA ARG A 127 7.49 -22.31 -16.75
C ARG A 127 7.21 -21.09 -15.85
N GLY A 128 7.40 -21.21 -14.54
CA GLY A 128 7.15 -20.10 -13.63
C GLY A 128 7.61 -20.35 -12.20
N PHE A 129 7.24 -19.44 -11.32
CA PHE A 129 7.46 -19.58 -9.88
C PHE A 129 6.37 -18.87 -9.09
N LEU A 130 6.26 -19.26 -7.83
CA LEU A 130 5.40 -18.67 -6.82
C LEU A 130 6.18 -18.41 -5.54
N ILE A 131 5.93 -17.26 -4.93
CA ILE A 131 6.56 -16.87 -3.67
C ILE A 131 5.50 -16.28 -2.73
N LYS A 132 5.57 -16.70 -1.47
CA LYS A 132 4.89 -16.07 -0.34
C LYS A 132 5.94 -15.51 0.62
N LEU A 133 5.77 -14.27 1.05
CA LEU A 133 6.56 -13.65 2.10
C LEU A 133 5.67 -12.81 3.01
N ASP A 134 5.49 -13.25 4.26
CA ASP A 134 4.74 -12.54 5.30
C ASP A 134 3.41 -11.95 4.82
N GLY A 135 2.63 -12.81 4.17
CA GLY A 135 1.28 -12.52 3.70
C GLY A 135 1.23 -12.05 2.25
N LEU A 136 2.31 -11.49 1.71
CA LEU A 136 2.38 -11.12 0.28
C LEU A 136 2.62 -12.35 -0.58
N ILE A 137 1.83 -12.49 -1.63
CA ILE A 137 1.92 -13.57 -2.61
C ILE A 137 2.25 -12.96 -3.97
N TYR A 138 3.26 -13.50 -4.63
CA TYR A 138 3.62 -13.12 -6.00
C TYR A 138 3.89 -14.37 -6.83
N GLY A 139 3.50 -14.35 -8.09
CA GLY A 139 3.81 -15.42 -9.04
C GLY A 139 3.98 -14.90 -10.45
N GLU A 140 4.89 -15.53 -11.19
CA GLU A 140 5.09 -15.29 -12.62
C GLU A 140 5.07 -16.61 -13.36
N ILE A 141 4.28 -16.67 -14.43
CA ILE A 141 4.08 -17.89 -15.23
C ILE A 141 4.14 -17.50 -16.69
N LEU A 142 4.97 -18.17 -17.49
CA LEU A 142 5.02 -17.93 -18.94
C LEU A 142 3.73 -18.43 -19.60
N GLY A 143 3.17 -17.61 -20.49
CA GLY A 143 1.88 -17.85 -21.13
C GLY A 143 0.71 -17.26 -20.36
N SER A 144 -0.50 -17.59 -20.82
CA SER A 144 -1.74 -17.17 -20.18
C SER A 144 -2.38 -18.35 -19.44
N ILE A 145 -2.69 -18.16 -18.16
CA ILE A 145 -3.58 -19.06 -17.43
C ILE A 145 -5.02 -18.62 -17.73
N LYS A 146 -5.79 -19.53 -18.32
CA LYS A 146 -7.18 -19.26 -18.69
C LYS A 146 -8.17 -19.71 -17.61
N GLU A 147 -7.79 -20.69 -16.79
CA GLU A 147 -8.68 -21.29 -15.81
C GLU A 147 -8.42 -20.76 -14.39
N ASP A 148 -9.48 -20.24 -13.77
CA ASP A 148 -9.44 -19.74 -12.39
C ASP A 148 -9.16 -20.85 -11.36
N SER A 149 -9.54 -22.09 -11.68
CA SER A 149 -9.26 -23.31 -10.90
C SER A 149 -7.77 -23.56 -10.73
N GLU A 150 -6.98 -23.34 -11.78
CA GLU A 150 -5.52 -23.51 -11.75
C GLU A 150 -4.89 -22.47 -10.80
N ILE A 151 -5.30 -21.21 -10.90
CA ILE A 151 -4.84 -20.14 -9.99
C ILE A 151 -5.17 -20.47 -8.54
N LYS A 152 -6.39 -20.95 -8.25
CA LYS A 152 -6.80 -21.33 -6.91
C LYS A 152 -5.99 -22.49 -6.35
N LYS A 153 -5.65 -23.48 -7.19
CA LYS A 153 -4.79 -24.60 -6.80
C LYS A 153 -3.40 -24.10 -6.41
N LEU A 154 -2.81 -23.25 -7.24
CA LEU A 154 -1.50 -22.64 -6.99
C LEU A 154 -1.48 -21.82 -5.68
N ILE A 155 -2.53 -21.03 -5.43
CA ILE A 155 -2.67 -20.29 -4.17
C ILE A 155 -2.81 -21.24 -2.97
N SER A 156 -3.58 -22.31 -3.11
CA SER A 156 -3.77 -23.32 -2.05
C SER A 156 -2.46 -24.00 -1.66
N GLU A 157 -1.59 -24.25 -2.63
CA GLU A 157 -0.28 -24.85 -2.40
C GLU A 157 0.60 -23.90 -1.57
N LEU A 158 0.60 -22.59 -1.84
CA LEU A 158 1.38 -21.60 -1.10
C LEU A 158 0.92 -21.30 0.34
N ILE A 159 -0.37 -21.41 0.63
CA ILE A 159 -0.93 -21.04 1.95
C ILE A 159 -0.94 -22.19 2.96
N LYS A 160 -0.72 -23.43 2.52
CA LYS A 160 -0.43 -24.59 3.39
C LYS A 160 0.97 -24.48 4.00
#